data_AF-W4S265-F1
#
_entry.id   AF-W4S265-F1
#
_cell.length_a   1.000
_cell.length_b   1.000
_cell.length_c   1.000
_cell.angle_alpha   90.00
_cell.angle_beta   90.00
_cell.angle_gamma   90.00
#
_symmetry.space_group_name_H-M   'P 1'
#
loop_
_entity.id
_entity.type
_entity.pdbx_description
1 polymer ?
#
loop_
_entity_poly.entity_id
_entity_poly.type
_entity_poly.pdbx_seq_one_letter_code
_entity_poly.pdbx_strand_id
1 'polypeptide(L)'
;MYAPRAFAQTDLTLLDWLIARDPFVTLISHGEDGQPAISHLPVLYRRDDQAVVIEGHWARPNPQARSPGDAVLVVQGPHAYVSPS
;
A
#
# COMPACT_ATOMS: atom_id res chain seq x y z
N MET A 1 -5.00 6.01 11.86
CA MET A 1 -6.39 6.38 11.52
C MET A 1 -7.31 5.47 12.34
N TYR A 2 -8.44 5.96 12.87
CA TYR A 2 -9.39 5.09 13.58
C TYR A 2 -10.13 4.21 12.56
N ALA A 3 -9.97 2.89 12.65
CA ALA A 3 -10.73 1.92 11.88
C ALA A 3 -11.84 1.35 12.78
N PRO A 4 -13.12 1.72 12.57
CA PRO A 4 -14.21 1.12 13.32
C PRO A 4 -14.16 -0.40 13.17
N ARG A 5 -14.39 -1.15 14.26
CA ARG A 5 -14.29 -2.62 14.27
C ARG A 5 -15.12 -3.29 13.17
N ALA A 6 -16.28 -2.72 12.84
CA ALA A 6 -17.16 -3.22 11.79
C ALA A 6 -16.55 -3.15 10.38
N PHE A 7 -15.52 -2.31 10.18
CA PHE A 7 -14.83 -2.11 8.90
C PHE A 7 -13.37 -2.57 8.94
N ALA A 8 -12.88 -3.04 10.10
CA ALA A 8 -11.55 -3.58 10.22
C ALA A 8 -11.50 -4.93 9.50
N GLN A 9 -10.73 -4.99 8.43
CA GLN A 9 -10.50 -6.20 7.65
C GLN A 9 -9.11 -6.75 7.98
N THR A 10 -9.08 -7.98 8.47
CA THR A 10 -7.84 -8.69 8.86
C THR A 10 -7.67 -10.02 8.11
N ASP A 11 -8.58 -10.37 7.19
CA ASP A 11 -8.46 -11.53 6.33
C ASP A 11 -7.37 -11.29 5.28
N LEU A 12 -6.28 -12.01 5.50
CA LEU A 12 -5.11 -12.01 4.66
C LEU A 12 -5.39 -12.59 3.28
N THR A 13 -6.35 -13.50 3.13
CA THR A 13 -6.78 -14.05 1.84
C THR A 13 -7.38 -12.96 0.95
N LEU A 14 -8.13 -12.02 1.53
CA LEU A 14 -8.68 -10.89 0.79
C LEU A 14 -7.58 -9.94 0.33
N LEU A 15 -6.57 -9.71 1.17
CA LEU A 15 -5.39 -8.92 0.79
C LEU A 15 -4.64 -9.57 -0.38
N ASP A 16 -4.45 -10.90 -0.34
CA ASP A 16 -3.79 -11.66 -1.42
C ASP A 16 -4.54 -11.45 -2.74
N TRP A 17 -5.86 -11.62 -2.71
CA TRP A 17 -6.70 -11.43 -3.88
C TRP A 17 -6.65 -10.00 -4.41
N LEU A 18 -6.73 -9.01 -3.51
CA LEU A 18 -6.74 -7.60 -3.91
C LEU A 18 -5.41 -7.20 -4.57
N ILE A 19 -4.27 -7.55 -3.98
CA ILE A 19 -2.96 -7.18 -4.55
C ILE A 19 -2.70 -7.96 -5.85
N ALA A 20 -3.13 -9.22 -5.96
CA ALA A 20 -3.02 -9.97 -7.20
C ALA A 20 -3.81 -9.32 -8.35
N ARG A 21 -4.94 -8.66 -8.04
CA ARG A 21 -5.78 -7.95 -9.01
C ARG A 21 -5.29 -6.54 -9.32
N ASP A 22 -4.94 -5.78 -8.29
CA ASP A 22 -4.65 -4.35 -8.34
C ASP A 22 -3.25 -4.06 -7.72
N PRO A 23 -2.14 -4.48 -8.36
CA PRO A 23 -0.78 -4.40 -7.79
C PRO A 23 -0.16 -3.00 -7.86
N PHE A 24 -0.95 -1.97 -8.17
CA PHE A 24 -0.50 -0.58 -8.25
C PHE A 24 -0.93 0.16 -6.99
N VAL A 25 0.04 0.41 -6.11
CA VAL A 25 -0.20 0.86 -4.74
C VAL A 25 0.23 2.30 -4.55
N THR A 26 -0.31 2.94 -3.52
CA THR A 26 0.20 4.22 -3.02
C THR A 26 1.07 3.96 -1.80
N LEU A 27 2.35 4.31 -1.86
CA LEU A 27 3.24 4.27 -0.70
C LEU A 27 3.41 5.66 -0.13
N ILE A 28 3.18 5.78 1.18
CA ILE A 28 3.33 7.01 1.95
C ILE A 28 4.45 6.78 2.96
N SER A 29 5.48 7.61 2.93
CA SER A 29 6.62 7.55 3.87
C SER A 29 6.97 8.94 4.39
N HIS A 30 7.87 9.03 5.35
CA HIS A 30 8.45 10.30 5.77
C HIS A 30 9.30 10.90 4.65
N GLY A 31 9.06 12.16 4.30
CA GLY A 31 9.92 12.96 3.43
C GLY A 31 11.02 13.68 4.21
N GLU A 32 12.10 14.03 3.51
CA GLU A 32 13.28 14.71 4.09
C GLU A 32 12.98 16.13 4.61
N ASP A 33 11.91 16.76 4.10
CA ASP A 33 11.47 18.13 4.43
C ASP A 33 10.40 18.17 5.53
N GLY A 34 10.12 17.03 6.17
CA GLY A 34 9.07 16.88 7.17
C GLY A 34 7.66 16.77 6.59
N GLN A 35 7.49 16.82 5.27
CA GLN A 35 6.23 16.48 4.61
C GLN A 35 6.17 14.98 4.28
N PRO A 36 4.97 14.39 4.17
CA PRO A 36 4.84 13.02 3.67
C PRO A 36 5.27 12.93 2.20
N ALA A 37 6.13 11.97 1.89
CA ALA A 37 6.45 11.60 0.52
C ALA A 37 5.46 10.52 0.04
N ILE A 38 4.90 10.71 -1.15
CA ILE A 38 3.86 9.85 -1.71
C ILE A 38 4.27 9.43 -3.12
N SER A 39 4.30 8.13 -3.37
CA SER A 39 4.52 7.57 -4.72
C SER A 39 3.46 6.53 -5.05
N HIS A 40 3.09 6.49 -6.32
CA HIS A 40 2.33 5.39 -6.88
C HIS A 40 3.28 4.47 -7.65
N LEU A 41 3.28 3.18 -7.33
CA LEU A 41 4.21 2.24 -7.93
C LEU A 41 3.61 0.84 -8.03
N PRO A 42 4.02 0.04 -9.03
CA PRO A 42 3.74 -1.38 -9.03
C PRO A 42 4.57 -2.07 -7.95
N VAL A 43 4.00 -3.10 -7.32
CA VAL A 43 4.70 -3.92 -6.33
C VAL A 43 4.51 -5.41 -6.60
N LEU A 44 5.49 -6.18 -6.16
CA LEU A 44 5.40 -7.62 -5.98
C LEU A 44 4.95 -7.90 -4.54
N TYR A 45 4.24 -9.02 -4.41
CA TYR A 45 3.62 -9.45 -3.19
C TYR A 45 3.97 -10.89 -2.89
N ARG A 46 4.38 -11.20 -1.66
CA ARG A 46 4.46 -12.59 -1.19
C ARG A 46 4.16 -12.71 0.30
N ARG A 47 3.70 -13.91 0.66
CA ARG A 47 3.65 -14.40 2.04
C ARG A 47 5.00 -15.01 2.39
N ASP A 48 5.52 -14.67 3.56
CA ASP A 48 6.74 -15.25 4.12
C ASP A 48 6.44 -15.68 5.56
N ASP A 49 5.97 -16.93 5.72
CA ASP A 49 5.39 -17.45 6.95
C ASP A 49 4.27 -16.53 7.50
N GLN A 50 4.50 -15.87 8.64
CA GLN A 50 3.55 -14.94 9.25
C GLN A 50 3.66 -13.51 8.72
N ALA A 51 4.66 -13.23 7.87
CA ALA A 51 4.92 -11.90 7.34
C ALA A 51 4.30 -11.70 5.94
N VAL A 52 3.96 -10.44 5.67
CA VAL A 52 3.69 -9.94 4.33
C VAL A 52 4.94 -9.22 3.84
N VAL A 53 5.41 -9.60 2.66
CA VAL A 53 6.54 -8.93 2.01
C VAL A 53 6.05 -8.22 0.76
N ILE A 54 6.37 -6.93 0.67
CA ILE A 54 6.04 -6.06 -0.47
C ILE A 54 7.36 -5.57 -1.05
N GLU A 55 7.56 -5.81 -2.34
CA GLU A 55 8.78 -5.43 -3.05
C GLU A 55 8.42 -4.50 -4.20
N GLY A 56 8.93 -3.27 -4.16
CA GLY A 56 8.78 -2.29 -5.23
C GLY A 56 10.13 -1.89 -5.80
N HIS A 57 10.11 -1.10 -6.88
CA HIS A 57 11.33 -0.51 -7.44
C HIS A 57 11.19 0.99 -7.63
N TRP A 58 12.26 1.71 -7.35
CA TRP A 58 12.40 3.13 -7.66
C TRP A 58 13.82 3.43 -8.11
N ALA A 59 13.96 4.48 -8.92
CA ALA A 59 15.26 5.01 -9.29
C ALA A 59 15.97 5.62 -8.07
N ARG A 60 17.28 5.41 -7.96
CA ARG A 60 18.11 5.93 -6.84
C ARG A 60 17.93 7.43 -6.54
N PRO A 61 17.71 8.33 -7.52
CA PRO A 61 17.50 9.75 -7.22
C PRO A 61 16.19 10.08 -6.51
N ASN A 62 15.22 9.15 -6.47
CA ASN A 62 13.94 9.37 -5.80
C ASN A 62 14.18 9.69 -4.32
N PRO A 63 13.69 10.83 -3.79
CA PRO A 63 13.86 11.19 -2.38
C PRO A 63 13.46 10.10 -1.40
N GLN A 64 12.39 9.34 -1.68
CA GLN A 64 11.96 8.23 -0.82
C GLN A 64 13.01 7.11 -0.69
N ALA A 65 13.90 6.94 -1.67
CA ALA A 65 14.98 5.96 -1.61
C ALA A 65 16.07 6.32 -0.59
N ARG A 66 16.11 7.59 -0.14
CA ARG A 66 17.09 8.10 0.85
C ARG A 66 16.54 8.15 2.28
N SER A 67 15.24 7.91 2.46
CA SER A 67 14.56 8.03 3.75
C SER A 67 13.87 6.71 4.12
N PRO A 68 14.65 5.65 4.44
CA PRO A 68 14.07 4.40 4.91
C PRO A 68 13.41 4.59 6.28
N GLY A 69 12.37 3.80 6.54
CA GLY A 69 11.66 3.83 7.81
C GLY A 69 10.23 3.32 7.68
N ASP A 70 9.41 3.66 8.67
CA ASP A 70 8.01 3.32 8.68
C ASP A 70 7.28 3.97 7.50
N ALA A 71 6.38 3.20 6.89
CA ALA A 71 5.60 3.62 5.75
C ALA A 71 4.19 3.01 5.82
N VAL A 72 3.26 3.66 5.14
CA VAL A 72 1.90 3.17 4.93
C VAL A 72 1.75 2.81 3.46
N LEU A 73 1.31 1.58 3.21
CA LEU A 73 0.92 1.13 1.89
C LEU A 73 -0.61 1.17 1.78
N VAL A 74 -1.12 1.78 0.72
CA VAL A 74 -2.53 1.77 0.37
C VAL A 74 -2.71 1.00 -0.92
N VAL A 75 -3.42 -0.12 -0.83
CA VAL A 75 -3.92 -0.87 -1.99
C VAL A 75 -5.35 -0.42 -2.22
N GLN A 76 -5.66 0.04 -3.43
CA GLN A 76 -6.99 0.53 -3.76
C GLN A 76 -7.67 -0.43 -4.73
N GLY A 77 -8.94 -0.73 -4.43
CA GLY A 77 -9.78 -1.53 -5.30
C GLY A 77 -10.57 -2.61 -4.54
N PRO A 78 -11.41 -3.36 -5.27
CA PRO A 78 -11.88 -3.01 -6.59
C PRO A 78 -12.77 -1.77 -6.51
N HIS A 79 -12.61 -0.84 -7.45
CA HIS A 79 -13.47 0.32 -7.52
C HIS A 79 -14.81 -0.06 -8.14
N ALA A 80 -15.90 0.36 -7.50
CA ALA A 80 -17.25 0.28 -8.04
C ALA A 80 -17.97 1.59 -7.76
N TYR A 81 -18.76 2.04 -8.73
CA TYR A 81 -19.66 3.18 -8.55
C TYR A 81 -21.08 2.63 -8.37
N VAL A 82 -21.71 2.97 -7.24
CA VAL A 82 -23.11 2.62 -6.96
C VAL A 82 -23.96 3.86 -7.11
N SER A 83 -24.93 3.83 -8.03
CA SER A 83 -25.90 4.90 -8.26
C SER A 83 -27.22 4.60 -7.53
N PRO A 84 -27.90 5.63 -6.98
CA PRO A 84 -29.24 5.48 -6.42
C PRO A 84 -30.38 5.52 -7.47
N SER A 85 -30.03 5.65 -8.75
CA SER A 85 -30.97 5.68 -9.89
C SER A 85 -31.55 4.32 -10.23
#